data_AF-A0A8I0PZ36-F1
#
_entry.id   AF-A0A8I0PZ36-F1
#
_cell.length_a   1.000
_cell.length_b   1.000
_cell.length_c   1.000
_cell.angle_alpha   90.00
_cell.angle_beta   90.00
_cell.angle_gamma   90.00
#
_symmetry.space_group_name_H-M   'P 1'
#
loop_
_entity.id
_entity.type
_entity.pdbx_description
1 polymer ?
#
loop_
_entity_poly.entity_id
_entity_poly.type
_entity_poly.pdbx_seq_one_letter_code
_entity_poly.pdbx_strand_id
1 'polypeptide(L)'
;MVFDSNGFLKKSSPVIVIHSDGNYETNDESEGAEVRRTGTGQYHITGILGYNSDGAWGVNGGISVPKDNNGLELVYVDDRVQSDGSLIIETCHRQHAHLPERFQNWRLKDITPEGERIFYQDGEPCDLPESTRLDVRVEMPQGSVWNVKQRELVEQMEREQAERDAREAAEQGADTEE
;
A
#
# COMPACT_ATOMS: atom_id res chain seq x y z
N MET A 1 18.09 5.61 1.04
CA MET A 1 17.55 6.34 2.20
C MET A 1 16.99 7.65 1.71
N VAL A 2 15.70 7.91 1.95
CA VAL A 2 15.13 9.23 1.69
C VAL A 2 15.18 9.98 3.01
N PHE A 3 16.11 10.92 3.10
CA PHE A 3 16.08 11.90 4.17
C PHE A 3 15.04 12.97 3.82
N ASP A 4 14.33 13.50 4.80
CA ASP A 4 13.60 14.74 4.58
C ASP A 4 14.57 15.90 4.36
N SER A 5 14.05 17.06 3.97
CA SER A 5 14.84 18.29 3.79
C SER A 5 15.54 18.76 5.08
N ASN A 6 15.29 18.11 6.22
CA ASN A 6 15.87 18.41 7.52
C ASN A 6 16.86 17.31 7.99
N GLY A 7 17.16 16.31 7.17
CA GLY A 7 18.12 15.24 7.50
C GLY A 7 17.57 14.14 8.41
N PHE A 8 16.25 14.07 8.63
CA PHE A 8 15.63 12.94 9.34
C PHE A 8 15.36 11.78 8.39
N LEU A 9 15.62 10.55 8.87
CA LEU A 9 15.28 9.33 8.14
C LEU A 9 13.75 9.27 7.95
N LYS A 10 13.27 9.32 6.71
CA LYS A 10 11.82 9.20 6.47
C LYS A 10 11.38 7.79 6.84
N LYS A 11 10.35 7.72 7.70
CA LYS A 11 9.56 6.51 7.87
C LYS A 11 8.75 6.29 6.59
N SER A 12 9.34 5.59 5.63
CA SER A 12 8.64 5.20 4.42
C SER A 12 7.61 4.12 4.71
N SER A 13 6.54 4.10 3.93
CA SER A 13 5.44 3.14 4.08
C SER A 13 5.50 2.07 2.99
N PRO A 14 5.47 0.77 3.33
CA PRO A 14 5.27 -0.28 2.34
C PRO A 14 3.86 -0.16 1.74
N VAL A 15 3.78 0.05 0.43
CA VAL A 15 2.51 0.25 -0.27
C VAL A 15 2.49 -0.58 -1.55
N ILE A 16 1.40 -1.32 -1.72
CA ILE A 16 1.07 -2.08 -2.91
C ILE A 16 -0.07 -1.36 -3.62
N VAL A 17 0.06 -1.13 -4.93
CA VAL A 17 -0.97 -0.50 -5.74
C VAL A 17 -1.61 -1.55 -6.64
N ILE A 18 -2.93 -1.67 -6.62
CA ILE A 18 -3.70 -2.61 -7.47
C ILE A 18 -4.50 -1.80 -8.48
N HIS A 19 -4.31 -2.05 -9.77
CA HIS A 19 -4.95 -1.34 -10.86
C HIS A 19 -6.21 -2.04 -11.37
N SER A 20 -7.05 -1.30 -12.11
CA SER A 20 -8.32 -1.79 -12.63
C SER A 20 -8.23 -2.93 -13.64
N ASP A 21 -7.09 -3.07 -14.32
CA ASP A 21 -6.80 -4.19 -15.23
C ASP A 21 -6.34 -5.46 -14.49
N GLY A 22 -6.16 -5.39 -13.17
CA GLY A 22 -5.65 -6.48 -12.33
C GLY A 22 -4.13 -6.53 -12.22
N ASN A 23 -3.39 -5.62 -12.86
CA ASN A 23 -1.97 -5.45 -12.61
C ASN A 23 -1.73 -4.80 -11.24
N TYR A 24 -0.51 -4.93 -10.72
CA TYR A 24 -0.13 -4.30 -9.47
C TYR A 24 1.31 -3.79 -9.51
N GLU A 25 1.62 -2.85 -8.61
CA GLU A 25 2.95 -2.29 -8.40
C GLU A 25 3.31 -2.36 -6.91
N THR A 26 4.60 -2.53 -6.62
CA THR A 26 5.18 -2.44 -5.27
C THR A 26 6.23 -1.34 -5.26
N ASN A 27 6.29 -0.55 -4.19
CA ASN A 27 7.45 0.32 -3.93
C ASN A 27 8.62 -0.48 -3.32
N ASP A 28 9.78 0.17 -3.20
CA ASP A 28 10.98 -0.43 -2.59
C ASP A 28 10.68 -1.05 -1.22
N GLU A 29 9.88 -0.37 -0.39
CA GLU A 29 9.54 -0.82 0.95
C GLU A 29 8.64 -2.07 0.99
N SER A 30 7.89 -2.35 -0.08
CA SER A 30 7.02 -3.53 -0.21
C SER A 30 7.56 -4.58 -1.19
N GLU A 31 8.83 -4.46 -1.58
CA GLU A 31 9.51 -5.44 -2.42
C GLU A 31 9.41 -6.86 -1.82
N GLY A 32 8.99 -7.82 -2.65
CA GLY A 32 8.73 -9.20 -2.26
C GLY A 32 7.28 -9.50 -1.90
N ALA A 33 6.40 -8.50 -1.86
CA ALA A 33 4.96 -8.72 -1.85
C ALA A 33 4.45 -9.09 -3.24
N GLU A 34 3.44 -9.97 -3.28
CA GLU A 34 2.82 -10.42 -4.53
C GLU A 34 1.30 -10.25 -4.46
N VAL A 35 0.68 -9.89 -5.58
CA VAL A 35 -0.78 -9.83 -5.71
C VAL A 35 -1.23 -10.80 -6.80
N ARG A 36 -2.18 -11.67 -6.44
CA ARG A 36 -2.86 -12.55 -7.38
C ARG A 36 -4.33 -12.20 -7.46
N ARG A 37 -4.82 -11.91 -8.67
CA ARG A 37 -6.26 -11.83 -8.95
C ARG A 37 -6.86 -13.24 -8.98
N THR A 38 -7.78 -13.54 -8.08
CA THR A 38 -8.41 -14.87 -7.95
C THR A 38 -9.79 -14.96 -8.59
N GLY A 39 -10.40 -13.80 -8.88
CA GLY A 39 -11.71 -13.68 -9.51
C GLY A 39 -12.05 -12.23 -9.82
N THR A 40 -13.29 -11.98 -10.26
CA THR A 40 -13.82 -10.63 -10.46
C THR A 40 -13.83 -9.88 -9.13
N GLY A 41 -13.06 -8.80 -9.05
CA GLY A 41 -12.92 -7.98 -7.85
C GLY A 41 -12.25 -8.70 -6.68
N GLN A 42 -11.55 -9.82 -6.88
CA GLN A 42 -10.93 -10.58 -5.79
C GLN A 42 -9.41 -10.62 -5.95
N TYR A 43 -8.71 -10.22 -4.89
CA TYR A 43 -7.26 -10.10 -4.85
C TYR A 43 -6.71 -10.79 -3.60
N HIS A 44 -5.68 -11.62 -3.78
CA HIS A 44 -4.94 -12.27 -2.70
C HIS A 44 -3.51 -11.71 -2.67
N ILE A 45 -3.13 -11.10 -1.55
CA ILE A 45 -1.82 -10.50 -1.35
C ILE A 45 -1.00 -11.36 -0.41
N THR A 46 0.20 -11.75 -0.84
CA THR A 46 1.14 -12.59 -0.10
C THR A 46 2.50 -11.91 0.07
N GLY A 47 3.38 -12.48 0.91
CA GLY A 47 4.69 -11.89 1.21
C GLY A 47 4.64 -10.76 2.26
N ILE A 48 3.50 -10.60 2.93
CA ILE A 48 3.21 -9.55 3.91
C ILE A 48 2.77 -10.15 5.26
N LEU A 49 2.68 -9.31 6.29
CA LEU A 49 2.19 -9.65 7.64
C LEU A 49 0.92 -8.86 7.98
N GLY A 50 -0.03 -8.80 7.04
CA GLY A 50 -1.24 -8.02 7.14
C GLY A 50 -1.02 -6.53 6.90
N TYR A 51 -1.90 -5.70 7.46
CA TYR A 51 -1.80 -4.25 7.36
C TYR A 51 -0.67 -3.68 8.21
N ASN A 52 -0.11 -2.57 7.74
CA ASN A 52 0.87 -1.84 8.54
C ASN A 52 0.26 -1.40 9.89
N SER A 53 0.94 -1.73 10.98
CA SER A 53 0.37 -1.60 12.33
C SER A 53 0.61 -0.23 13.00
N ASP A 54 1.31 0.70 12.35
CA ASP A 54 1.73 1.95 12.98
C ASP A 54 0.64 3.01 13.13
N GLY A 55 -0.57 2.75 12.62
CA GLY A 55 -1.72 3.63 12.71
C GLY A 55 -1.65 4.92 11.90
N ALA A 56 -0.61 5.15 11.08
CA ALA A 56 -0.45 6.40 10.33
C ALA A 56 -1.52 6.64 9.26
N TRP A 57 -2.25 5.60 8.87
CA TRP A 57 -3.40 5.66 7.95
C TRP A 57 -4.75 5.55 8.67
N GLY A 58 -4.76 5.60 10.01
CA GLY A 58 -5.94 5.48 10.85
C GLY A 58 -6.21 4.05 11.34
N VAL A 59 -7.25 3.90 12.18
CA VAL A 59 -7.60 2.64 12.87
C VAL A 59 -8.04 1.55 11.88
N ASN A 60 -8.65 1.94 10.77
CA ASN A 60 -9.08 1.04 9.68
C ASN A 60 -8.14 1.17 8.45
N GLY A 61 -6.96 1.78 8.66
CA GLY A 61 -6.11 2.44 7.67
C GLY A 61 -5.25 1.54 6.79
N GLY A 62 -5.79 0.45 6.29
CA GLY A 62 -5.05 -0.47 5.44
C GLY A 62 -5.16 -0.19 3.95
N ILE A 63 -6.24 0.46 3.51
CA ILE A 63 -6.63 0.56 2.11
C ILE A 63 -7.17 1.96 1.78
N SER A 64 -6.68 2.53 0.68
CA SER A 64 -7.29 3.65 -0.03
C SER A 64 -8.17 3.13 -1.15
N VAL A 65 -9.45 3.52 -1.15
CA VAL A 65 -10.49 3.08 -2.10
C VAL A 65 -10.73 4.19 -3.12
N PRO A 66 -10.95 3.89 -4.42
CA PRO A 66 -11.19 4.91 -5.42
C PRO A 66 -12.48 5.69 -5.15
N LYS A 67 -12.41 7.00 -5.36
CA LYS A 67 -13.49 7.95 -5.07
C LYS A 67 -13.85 8.78 -6.30
N ASP A 68 -15.10 9.20 -6.38
CA ASP A 68 -15.56 10.19 -7.35
C ASP A 68 -15.07 11.61 -7.00
N ASN A 69 -15.45 12.58 -7.83
CA ASN A 69 -15.12 14.00 -7.62
C ASN A 69 -15.80 14.63 -6.39
N ASN A 70 -16.79 13.97 -5.79
CA ASN A 70 -17.46 14.38 -4.55
C ASN A 70 -16.86 13.68 -3.32
N GLY A 71 -15.83 12.85 -3.49
CA GLY A 71 -15.17 12.12 -2.42
C GLY A 71 -15.92 10.86 -1.97
N LEU A 72 -16.89 10.39 -2.75
CA LEU A 72 -17.66 9.18 -2.48
C LEU A 72 -16.98 7.96 -3.10
N GLU A 73 -16.87 6.87 -2.34
CA GLU A 73 -16.20 5.65 -2.80
C GLU A 73 -16.99 4.96 -3.92
N LEU A 74 -16.32 4.59 -4.99
CA LEU A 74 -16.93 3.96 -6.17
C LEU A 74 -17.24 2.48 -5.99
N VAL A 75 -16.59 1.83 -5.02
CA VAL A 75 -16.76 0.42 -4.68
C VAL A 75 -16.82 0.25 -3.17
N TYR A 76 -17.46 -0.82 -2.72
CA TYR A 76 -17.22 -1.39 -1.40
C TYR A 76 -15.94 -2.22 -1.44
N VAL A 77 -15.25 -2.27 -0.31
CA VAL A 77 -14.14 -3.18 -0.05
C VAL A 77 -14.52 -4.02 1.16
N ASP A 78 -14.44 -5.34 1.01
CA ASP A 78 -14.41 -6.30 2.11
C ASP A 78 -13.02 -6.92 2.14
N ASP A 79 -12.42 -6.99 3.32
CA ASP A 79 -11.04 -7.41 3.49
C ASP A 79 -10.87 -8.33 4.71
N ARG A 80 -9.87 -9.21 4.63
CA ARG A 80 -9.58 -10.17 5.69
C ARG A 80 -8.12 -10.58 5.72
N VAL A 81 -7.46 -10.26 6.83
CA VAL A 81 -6.12 -10.79 7.13
C VAL A 81 -6.25 -12.27 7.48
N GLN A 82 -5.48 -13.10 6.80
CA GLN A 82 -5.43 -14.54 6.99
C GLN A 82 -4.47 -14.90 8.14
N SER A 83 -4.57 -16.13 8.64
CA SER A 83 -3.72 -16.61 9.74
C SER A 83 -2.23 -16.65 9.41
N ASP A 84 -1.88 -16.72 8.12
CA ASP A 84 -0.50 -16.69 7.62
C ASP A 84 0.02 -15.26 7.37
N GLY A 85 -0.79 -14.23 7.66
CA GLY A 85 -0.48 -12.83 7.42
C GLY A 85 -0.83 -12.35 6.00
N SER A 86 -1.24 -13.24 5.09
CA SER A 86 -1.72 -12.81 3.77
C SER A 86 -3.04 -12.04 3.87
N LEU A 87 -3.39 -11.28 2.83
CA LEU A 87 -4.59 -10.46 2.82
C LEU A 87 -5.48 -10.84 1.63
N ILE A 88 -6.78 -11.04 1.88
CA ILE A 88 -7.76 -11.16 0.80
C ILE A 88 -8.58 -9.88 0.77
N ILE A 89 -8.75 -9.32 -0.43
CA ILE A 89 -9.56 -8.14 -0.71
C ILE A 89 -10.61 -8.51 -1.75
N GLU A 90 -11.86 -8.12 -1.49
CA GLU A 90 -12.99 -8.29 -2.39
C GLU A 90 -13.67 -6.94 -2.63
N THR A 91 -13.98 -6.65 -3.89
CA THR A 91 -14.62 -5.40 -4.30
C THR A 91 -16.00 -5.64 -4.89
N CYS A 92 -16.96 -4.82 -4.44
CA CYS A 92 -18.32 -4.83 -4.94
C CYS A 92 -18.74 -3.43 -5.39
N HIS A 93 -19.65 -3.34 -6.37
CA HIS A 93 -20.16 -2.06 -6.85
C HIS A 93 -20.89 -1.34 -5.73
N ARG A 94 -20.62 -0.05 -5.56
CA ARG A 94 -21.29 0.79 -4.58
C ARG A 94 -22.25 1.75 -5.27
N GLN A 95 -23.53 1.49 -5.12
CA GLN A 95 -24.59 2.37 -5.55
C GLN A 95 -24.85 3.43 -4.47
N HIS A 96 -24.73 4.71 -4.82
CA HIS A 96 -25.12 5.80 -3.92
C HIS A 96 -26.63 6.07 -3.97
N ALA A 97 -27.46 5.06 -3.74
CA ALA A 97 -28.92 5.11 -3.95
C ALA A 97 -29.65 6.18 -3.10
N HIS A 98 -29.02 6.67 -2.04
CA HIS A 98 -29.52 7.76 -1.19
C HIS A 98 -29.40 9.15 -1.83
N LEU A 99 -28.69 9.28 -2.95
CA LEU A 99 -28.53 10.52 -3.69
C LEU A 99 -29.57 10.65 -4.80
N PRO A 100 -29.85 11.89 -5.29
CA PRO A 100 -30.65 12.08 -6.50
C PRO A 100 -30.05 11.28 -7.67
N GLU A 101 -30.91 10.73 -8.53
CA GLU A 101 -30.55 9.77 -9.58
C GLU A 101 -29.30 10.14 -10.40
N ARG A 102 -29.17 11.41 -10.80
CA ARG A 102 -28.04 11.93 -11.57
C ARG A 102 -26.68 11.92 -10.83
N PHE A 103 -26.68 11.79 -9.51
CA PHE A 103 -25.49 11.72 -8.67
C PHE A 103 -25.24 10.30 -8.14
N GLN A 104 -26.07 9.34 -8.52
CA GLN A 104 -25.80 7.94 -8.20
C GLN A 104 -24.71 7.39 -9.10
N ASN A 105 -23.94 6.44 -8.57
CA ASN A 105 -22.86 5.77 -9.28
C ASN A 105 -23.41 4.77 -10.32
N TRP A 106 -23.93 5.28 -11.43
CA TRP A 106 -24.41 4.46 -12.56
C TRP A 106 -23.24 3.96 -13.40
N ARG A 107 -22.73 2.78 -13.06
CA ARG A 107 -21.64 2.14 -13.81
C ARG A 107 -22.18 1.11 -14.80
N LEU A 108 -21.87 1.33 -16.08
CA LEU A 108 -22.21 0.41 -17.15
C LEU A 108 -21.44 -0.90 -16.96
N LYS A 109 -22.15 -2.02 -17.01
CA LYS A 109 -21.59 -3.37 -16.93
C LYS A 109 -21.43 -3.98 -18.31
N ASP A 110 -22.49 -3.90 -19.12
CA ASP A 110 -22.51 -4.47 -20.47
C ASP A 110 -23.57 -3.78 -21.35
N ILE A 111 -23.48 -3.98 -22.66
CA ILE A 111 -24.49 -3.58 -23.62
C ILE A 111 -24.92 -4.83 -24.40
N THR A 112 -26.20 -5.17 -24.37
CA THR A 112 -26.72 -6.33 -25.11
C THR A 112 -26.60 -6.11 -26.63
N PRO A 113 -26.64 -7.18 -27.46
CA PRO A 113 -26.68 -7.03 -28.92
C PRO A 113 -27.82 -6.14 -29.45
N GLU A 114 -28.92 -6.05 -28.69
CA GLU A 114 -30.09 -5.20 -29.00
C GLU A 114 -29.92 -3.74 -28.55
N GLY A 115 -28.81 -3.40 -27.88
CA GLY A 115 -28.48 -2.06 -27.42
C GLY A 115 -28.99 -1.70 -26.02
N GLU A 116 -29.48 -2.66 -25.25
CA GLU A 116 -29.89 -2.44 -23.87
C GLU A 116 -28.66 -2.29 -22.97
N ARG A 117 -28.66 -1.26 -22.11
CA ARG A 117 -27.57 -1.00 -21.16
C ARG A 117 -27.84 -1.72 -19.85
N ILE A 118 -26.94 -2.62 -19.47
CA ILE A 118 -26.97 -3.31 -18.18
C ILE A 118 -26.02 -2.56 -17.25
N PHE A 119 -26.53 -2.14 -16.09
CA PHE A 119 -25.75 -1.47 -15.04
C PHE A 119 -25.46 -2.44 -13.90
N TYR A 120 -24.37 -2.20 -13.18
CA TYR A 120 -24.08 -2.91 -11.94
C TYR A 120 -25.17 -2.64 -10.89
N GLN A 121 -25.51 -3.66 -10.11
CA GLN A 121 -26.37 -3.52 -8.93
C GLN A 121 -25.54 -3.21 -7.68
N ASP A 122 -26.17 -2.58 -6.68
CA ASP A 122 -25.51 -2.33 -5.39
C ASP A 122 -25.05 -3.65 -4.75
N GLY A 123 -23.79 -3.70 -4.31
CA GLY A 123 -23.19 -4.89 -3.71
C GLY A 123 -22.81 -5.99 -4.70
N GLU A 124 -22.99 -5.80 -6.01
CA GLU A 124 -22.59 -6.79 -7.01
C GLU A 124 -21.05 -6.90 -7.09
N PRO A 125 -20.46 -8.13 -7.00
CA PRO A 125 -19.02 -8.31 -7.14
C PRO A 125 -18.51 -7.77 -8.47
N CYS A 126 -17.45 -6.98 -8.43
CA CYS A 126 -16.97 -6.28 -9.60
C CYS A 126 -15.50 -5.87 -9.51
N ASP A 127 -14.81 -5.79 -10.64
CA ASP A 127 -13.47 -5.20 -10.68
C ASP A 127 -13.52 -3.68 -10.43
N LEU A 128 -12.34 -3.11 -10.13
CA LEU A 128 -12.20 -1.67 -9.95
C LEU A 128 -12.61 -0.91 -11.22
N PRO A 129 -13.24 0.27 -11.10
CA PRO A 129 -13.56 1.11 -12.25
C PRO A 129 -12.31 1.44 -13.08
N GLU A 130 -12.47 1.61 -14.39
CA GLU A 130 -11.35 1.97 -15.27
C GLU A 130 -10.60 3.21 -14.79
N SER A 131 -9.28 3.21 -14.97
CA SER A 131 -8.39 4.32 -14.57
C SER A 131 -8.40 4.63 -13.06
N THR A 132 -8.81 3.66 -12.24
CA THR A 132 -8.74 3.74 -10.78
C THR A 132 -7.81 2.67 -10.21
N ARG A 133 -7.56 2.74 -8.90
CA ARG A 133 -6.68 1.82 -8.19
C ARG A 133 -7.05 1.70 -6.71
N LEU A 134 -6.60 0.63 -6.07
CA LEU A 134 -6.48 0.52 -4.62
C LEU A 134 -5.04 0.75 -4.22
N ASP A 135 -4.82 1.53 -3.16
CA ASP A 135 -3.51 1.61 -2.50
C ASP A 135 -3.59 0.86 -1.16
N VAL A 136 -2.80 -0.20 -1.00
CA VAL A 136 -2.83 -1.09 0.17
C VAL A 136 -1.52 -0.93 0.94
N ARG A 137 -1.62 -0.50 2.20
CA ARG A 137 -0.46 -0.30 3.06
C ARG A 137 -0.23 -1.50 3.97
N VAL A 138 0.93 -2.13 3.83
CA VAL A 138 1.18 -3.46 4.39
C VAL A 138 2.30 -3.46 5.43
N GLU A 139 2.27 -4.46 6.30
CA GLU A 139 3.39 -4.77 7.18
C GLU A 139 4.30 -5.76 6.47
N MET A 140 5.60 -5.46 6.40
CA MET A 140 6.57 -6.32 5.74
C MET A 140 7.37 -7.12 6.76
N PRO A 141 7.71 -8.40 6.50
CA PRO A 141 8.58 -9.17 7.37
C PRO A 141 9.92 -8.47 7.63
N GLN A 142 10.49 -8.65 8.82
CA GLN A 142 11.82 -8.11 9.16
C GLN A 142 12.95 -8.65 8.24
N GLY A 143 12.70 -9.79 7.60
CA GLY A 143 13.59 -10.37 6.58
C GLY A 143 13.28 -9.94 5.15
N SER A 144 12.40 -8.97 4.92
CA SER A 144 12.15 -8.43 3.57
C SER A 144 13.40 -7.80 2.98
N VAL A 145 13.45 -7.72 1.65
CA VAL A 145 14.61 -7.17 0.92
C VAL A 145 14.96 -5.76 1.43
N TRP A 146 13.95 -4.92 1.58
CA TRP A 146 14.11 -3.57 2.12
C TRP A 146 14.64 -3.56 3.56
N ASN A 147 14.01 -4.32 4.47
CA ASN A 147 14.35 -4.29 5.89
C ASN A 147 15.77 -4.82 6.15
N VAL A 148 16.21 -5.85 5.42
CA VAL A 148 17.59 -6.34 5.47
C VAL A 148 18.55 -5.25 4.99
N LYS A 149 18.29 -4.64 3.83
CA LYS A 149 19.13 -3.58 3.26
C LYS A 149 19.24 -2.37 4.18
N GLN A 150 18.16 -1.97 4.84
CA GLN A 150 18.20 -0.87 5.82
C GLN A 150 19.06 -1.22 7.03
N ARG A 151 18.91 -2.44 7.59
CA ARG A 151 19.71 -2.88 8.74
C ARG A 151 21.20 -2.91 8.42
N GLU A 152 21.59 -3.51 7.28
CA GLU A 152 22.99 -3.57 6.85
C GLU A 152 23.59 -2.18 6.66
N LEU A 153 22.83 -1.24 6.10
CA LEU A 153 23.27 0.14 5.91
C LEU A 153 23.45 0.87 7.25
N VAL A 154 22.53 0.69 8.20
CA VAL A 154 22.67 1.25 9.56
C VAL A 154 23.90 0.68 10.26
N GLU A 155 24.11 -0.63 10.21
CA GLU A 155 25.29 -1.28 10.81
C GLU A 155 26.62 -0.77 10.18
N GLN A 156 26.64 -0.50 8.87
CA GLN A 156 27.81 0.09 8.21
C GLN A 156 28.06 1.53 8.68
N MET A 157 27.03 2.36 8.76
CA MET A 157 27.15 3.74 9.22
C MET A 157 27.60 3.82 10.69
N GLU A 158 27.08 2.95 11.55
CA GLU A 158 27.50 2.88 12.96
C GLU A 158 28.98 2.49 13.09
N ARG A 159 29.46 1.56 12.27
CA ARG A 159 30.89 1.20 12.23
C ARG A 159 31.76 2.35 11.75
N GLU A 160 31.37 3.02 10.66
CA GLU A 160 32.10 4.18 10.13
C GLU A 160 32.13 5.34 11.14
N GLN A 161 31.02 5.60 11.84
CA GLN A 161 30.96 6.62 12.87
C GLN A 161 31.86 6.26 14.06
N ALA A 162 31.81 5.03 14.54
CA ALA A 162 32.68 4.57 15.62
C ALA A 162 34.17 4.64 15.26
N GLU A 163 34.53 4.35 14.00
CA GLU A 163 35.90 4.50 13.49
C GLU A 163 36.34 5.98 13.44
N ARG A 164 35.44 6.89 13.02
CA ARG A 164 35.69 8.34 13.03
C ARG A 164 35.89 8.85 14.45
N ASP A 165 34.98 8.52 15.35
CA ASP A 165 35.03 8.95 16.76
C ASP A 165 36.31 8.43 17.43
N ALA A 166 36.71 7.18 17.17
CA ALA A 166 37.95 6.61 17.67
C ALA A 166 39.19 7.32 17.12
N ARG A 167 39.18 7.69 15.84
CA ARG A 167 40.27 8.45 15.21
C ARG A 167 40.38 9.85 15.79
N GLU A 168 39.27 10.56 15.94
CA GLU A 168 39.24 11.90 16.54
C GLU A 168 39.72 11.88 18.00
N ALA A 169 39.32 10.87 18.78
CA ALA A 169 39.80 10.70 20.15
C ALA A 169 41.32 10.43 20.22
N ALA A 170 41.86 9.66 19.28
CA ALA A 170 43.30 9.40 19.20
C ALA A 170 44.09 10.65 18.80
N GLU A 171 43.57 11.46 17.86
CA GLU A 171 44.19 12.73 17.45
C GLU A 171 44.17 13.76 18.61
N GLN A 172 43.05 13.89 19.34
CA GLN A 172 42.97 14.78 20.51
C GLN A 172 43.85 14.33 21.69
N GLY A 173 44.01 13.01 21.90
CA GLY A 173 44.89 12.47 22.92
C GLY A 173 46.37 12.77 22.65
N ALA A 174 46.79 12.80 21.39
CA ALA A 174 48.17 13.09 21.00
C ALA A 174 48.55 14.58 21.18
N ASP A 175 47.61 15.51 20.97
CA ASP A 175 47.84 16.95 21.14
C ASP A 175 47.85 17.40 22.62
N THR A 176 47.46 16.54 23.57
CA THR A 176 47.43 16.88 25.00
C THR A 176 48.71 16.46 25.76
N GLU A 177 49.62 15.72 25.10
CA GLU A 177 50.87 15.23 25.70
C GLU A 177 52.12 16.05 25.31
N GLU A 178 51.98 17.21 24.65
CA GLU A 178 53.04 18.20 24.39
C GLU A 178 52.94 19.45 25.29
#